data_AF-A0A935K9Q8-F1
#
_entry.id   AF-A0A935K9Q8-F1
#
_cell.length_a   1.000
_cell.length_b   1.000
_cell.length_c   1.000
_cell.angle_alpha   90.00
_cell.angle_beta   90.00
_cell.angle_gamma   90.00
#
_symmetry.space_group_name_H-M   'P 1'
#
loop_
_entity.id
_entity.type
_entity.pdbx_description
1 polymer ?
#
loop_
_entity_poly.entity_id
_entity_poly.type
_entity_poly.pdbx_seq_one_letter_code
_entity_poly.pdbx_strand_id
1 'polypeptide(L)'
;MEHFPKMYSLLNISGISQKINLGEYLNQITISLAESYIEDAARIEIKSSFDSIETSPRTASSVGLIVNEILTNSLKYAFPNHKHGNIYVSLKKQMKRQ
;
A
#
# COMPACT_ATOMS: atom_id res chain seq x y z
N MET A 1 18.03 -13.51 2.45
CA MET A 1 17.86 -12.35 1.54
C MET A 1 17.73 -12.84 0.09
N GLU A 2 16.85 -13.83 -0.18
CA GLU A 2 16.74 -14.48 -1.50
C GLU A 2 15.28 -14.81 -1.91
N HIS A 3 14.27 -14.24 -1.26
CA HIS A 3 12.87 -14.56 -1.57
C HIS A 3 12.25 -13.68 -2.68
N PHE A 4 12.82 -12.50 -2.94
CA PHE A 4 12.27 -11.57 -3.93
C PHE A 4 12.36 -12.06 -5.39
N PRO A 5 13.49 -12.61 -5.89
CA PRO A 5 13.61 -12.96 -7.31
C PRO A 5 12.64 -14.07 -7.73
N LYS A 6 12.34 -15.02 -6.82
CA LYS A 6 11.52 -16.20 -7.14
C LYS A 6 10.02 -15.87 -7.30
N MET A 7 9.52 -14.83 -6.63
CA MET A 7 8.16 -14.31 -6.86
C MET A 7 8.04 -13.60 -8.22
N TYR A 8 9.06 -12.84 -8.62
CA TYR A 8 9.07 -12.17 -9.93
C TYR A 8 9.09 -13.15 -11.11
N SER A 9 9.82 -14.27 -11.00
CA SER A 9 9.91 -15.27 -12.08
C SER A 9 8.60 -16.02 -12.34
N LEU A 10 7.80 -16.29 -11.30
CA LEU A 10 6.52 -16.99 -11.43
C LEU A 10 5.44 -16.15 -12.11
N LEU A 11 5.59 -14.82 -12.12
CA LEU A 11 4.68 -13.89 -12.80
C LEU A 11 4.96 -13.76 -14.32
N ASN A 12 6.11 -14.23 -14.80
CA ASN A 12 6.56 -13.96 -16.17
C ASN A 12 6.39 -15.14 -17.17
N ILE A 13 5.91 -16.32 -16.72
CA ILE A 13 5.87 -17.54 -17.57
C ILE A 13 4.49 -17.85 -18.18
N SER A 14 3.45 -17.06 -17.92
CA SER A 14 2.16 -17.28 -18.59
C SER A 14 1.66 -15.98 -19.20
N GLY A 15 1.34 -16.00 -20.49
CA GLY A 15 0.73 -14.90 -21.26
C GLY A 15 -0.69 -14.55 -20.81
N ILE A 16 -0.92 -14.50 -19.51
CA ILE A 16 -2.11 -13.99 -18.86
C ILE A 16 -1.81 -12.53 -18.55
N SER A 17 -2.60 -11.60 -19.08
CA SER A 17 -2.66 -10.23 -18.57
C SER A 17 -3.22 -10.27 -17.15
N GLN A 18 -2.42 -10.69 -16.16
CA GLN A 18 -2.82 -10.73 -14.77
C GLN A 18 -3.01 -9.29 -14.32
N LYS A 19 -4.27 -8.89 -14.20
CA LYS A 19 -4.60 -7.62 -13.55
C LYS A 19 -4.46 -7.81 -12.04
N ILE A 20 -3.94 -6.80 -11.39
CA ILE A 20 -3.83 -6.73 -9.94
C ILE A 20 -4.98 -5.88 -9.42
N ASN A 21 -5.66 -6.35 -8.38
CA ASN A 21 -6.55 -5.50 -7.61
C ASN A 21 -5.68 -4.53 -6.79
N LEU A 22 -5.64 -3.27 -7.21
CA LEU A 22 -4.81 -2.25 -6.59
C LEU A 22 -5.24 -1.97 -5.15
N GLY A 23 -6.54 -2.04 -4.85
CA GLY A 23 -7.04 -1.80 -3.51
C GLY A 23 -6.58 -2.85 -2.51
N GLU A 24 -6.65 -4.13 -2.90
CA GLU A 24 -6.12 -5.24 -2.09
C GLU A 24 -4.61 -5.14 -1.90
N TYR A 25 -3.88 -4.81 -2.98
CA TYR A 25 -2.43 -4.64 -2.92
C TYR A 25 -2.02 -3.50 -1.97
N LEU A 26 -2.69 -2.34 -2.03
CA LEU A 26 -2.44 -1.24 -1.12
C LEU A 26 -2.84 -1.56 0.33
N ASN A 27 -3.88 -2.38 0.52
CA ASN A 27 -4.25 -2.86 1.85
C ASN A 27 -3.12 -3.70 2.48
N GLN A 28 -2.52 -4.60 1.72
CA GLN A 28 -1.40 -5.41 2.21
C GLN A 28 -0.18 -4.54 2.59
N ILE A 29 0.17 -3.55 1.78
CA ILE A 29 1.24 -2.59 2.11
C ILE A 29 0.91 -1.84 3.41
N THR A 30 -0.33 -1.35 3.54
CA THR A 30 -0.75 -0.58 4.71
C THR A 30 -0.69 -1.41 5.99
N ILE A 31 -1.17 -2.66 5.95
CA ILE A 31 -1.11 -3.59 7.10
C ILE A 31 0.33 -3.89 7.47
N SER A 32 1.18 -4.24 6.50
CA SER A 32 2.59 -4.57 6.74
C SER A 32 3.35 -3.40 7.38
N LEU A 33 3.09 -2.17 6.94
CA LEU A 33 3.69 -0.98 7.53
C LEU A 33 3.13 -0.66 8.92
N ALA A 34 1.83 -0.87 9.15
CA ALA A 34 1.25 -0.72 10.48
C ALA A 34 1.93 -1.68 11.47
N GLU A 35 2.04 -2.96 11.12
CA GLU A 35 2.70 -3.99 11.95
C GLU A 35 4.18 -3.70 12.20
N SER A 36 4.87 -3.05 11.25
CA SER A 36 6.30 -2.78 11.35
C SER A 36 6.65 -1.53 12.16
N TYR A 37 5.74 -0.54 12.25
CA TYR A 37 6.04 0.79 12.81
C TYR A 37 5.13 1.20 13.96
N ILE A 38 3.92 0.65 14.07
CA ILE A 38 2.98 0.97 15.15
C ILE A 38 3.13 -0.05 16.26
N GLU A 39 3.91 0.31 17.28
CA GLU A 39 4.04 -0.48 18.51
C GLU A 39 2.82 -0.31 19.43
N ASP A 40 2.21 0.88 19.41
CA ASP A 40 1.05 1.23 20.23
C ASP A 40 -0.10 1.72 19.33
N ALA A 41 -1.08 0.84 19.13
CA ALA A 41 -2.27 1.12 18.34
C ALA A 41 -3.20 2.16 18.99
N ALA A 42 -3.08 2.43 20.29
CA ALA A 42 -3.81 3.52 20.93
C ALA A 42 -3.23 4.89 20.55
N ARG A 43 -1.96 4.93 20.12
CA ARG A 43 -1.24 6.16 19.77
C ARG A 43 -1.48 6.60 18.33
N ILE A 44 -1.28 5.69 17.38
CA ILE A 44 -1.37 6.00 15.94
C ILE A 44 -2.37 5.05 15.30
N GLU A 45 -3.38 5.62 14.65
CA GLU A 45 -4.39 4.85 13.91
C GLU A 45 -4.24 5.11 12.40
N ILE A 46 -4.21 4.05 11.59
CA ILE A 46 -4.26 4.15 10.13
C ILE A 46 -5.65 3.75 9.65
N LYS A 47 -6.31 4.67 8.94
CA LYS A 47 -7.63 4.46 8.33
C LYS A 47 -7.47 4.34 6.82
N SER A 48 -7.71 3.13 6.30
CA SER A 48 -7.65 2.83 4.88
C SER A 48 -9.05 2.68 4.27
N SER A 49 -9.23 3.19 3.06
CA SER A 49 -10.44 3.00 2.26
C SER A 49 -10.09 2.88 0.78
N PHE A 50 -10.18 1.67 0.25
CA PHE A 50 -9.71 1.35 -1.09
C PHE A 50 -10.81 0.76 -1.96
N ASP A 51 -11.11 1.43 -3.07
CA ASP A 51 -11.95 0.89 -4.12
C ASP A 51 -11.25 -0.30 -4.80
N SER A 52 -12.04 -1.28 -5.27
CA SER A 52 -11.54 -2.35 -6.13
C SER A 52 -11.27 -1.81 -7.53
N ILE A 53 -9.99 -1.67 -7.87
CA ILE A 53 -9.52 -1.17 -9.16
C ILE A 53 -8.52 -2.16 -9.74
N GLU A 54 -8.89 -2.81 -10.83
CA GLU A 54 -7.98 -3.66 -11.59
C GLU A 54 -6.98 -2.82 -12.38
N THR A 55 -5.69 -3.13 -12.26
CA THR A 55 -4.63 -2.44 -12.99
C THR A 55 -3.53 -3.39 -13.46
N SER A 56 -2.60 -2.90 -14.29
CA SER A 56 -1.44 -3.68 -14.71
C SER A 56 -0.47 -3.90 -13.54
N PRO A 57 0.29 -5.01 -13.49
CA PRO A 57 1.30 -5.23 -12.46
C PRO A 57 2.31 -4.09 -12.38
N ARG A 58 2.72 -3.53 -13.52
CA ARG A 58 3.64 -2.38 -13.59
C ARG A 58 3.07 -1.17 -12.85
N THR A 59 1.81 -0.83 -13.11
CA THR A 59 1.14 0.30 -12.44
C THR A 59 0.99 0.03 -10.94
N ALA A 60 0.58 -1.19 -10.56
CA ALA A 60 0.48 -1.55 -9.15
C ALA A 60 1.83 -1.39 -8.44
N SER A 61 2.92 -1.91 -8.99
CA SER A 61 4.26 -1.76 -8.41
C SER A 61 4.67 -0.29 -8.24
N SER A 62 4.46 0.55 -9.26
CA SER A 62 4.78 1.98 -9.17
C SER A 62 3.98 2.68 -8.08
N VAL A 63 2.67 2.43 -7.99
CA VAL A 63 1.82 3.02 -6.96
C VAL A 63 2.18 2.50 -5.57
N GLY A 64 2.49 1.20 -5.44
CA GLY A 64 2.90 0.59 -4.19
C GLY A 64 4.16 1.21 -3.61
N LEU A 65 5.17 1.47 -4.45
CA LEU A 65 6.38 2.17 -4.03
C LEU A 65 6.08 3.59 -3.53
N ILE A 66 5.27 4.35 -4.26
CA ILE A 66 4.89 5.72 -3.86
C ILE A 66 4.18 5.70 -2.50
N VAL A 67 3.20 4.82 -2.31
CA VAL A 67 2.46 4.71 -1.06
C VAL A 67 3.37 4.24 0.07
N ASN A 68 4.27 3.29 -0.19
CA ASN A 68 5.23 2.79 0.80
C ASN A 68 6.10 3.93 1.35
N GLU A 69 6.68 4.75 0.48
CA GLU A 69 7.56 5.85 0.90
C GLU A 69 6.79 6.94 1.66
N ILE A 70 5.62 7.34 1.18
CA ILE A 70 4.80 8.35 1.85
C ILE A 70 4.34 7.86 3.22
N LEU A 71 3.86 6.62 3.31
CA LEU A 71 3.36 6.06 4.56
C LEU A 71 4.50 5.82 5.56
N THR A 72 5.63 5.30 5.10
CA THR A 72 6.84 5.13 5.92
C THR A 72 7.31 6.47 6.48
N ASN A 73 7.40 7.51 5.65
CA ASN A 73 7.82 8.84 6.10
C ASN A 73 6.80 9.45 7.08
N SER A 74 5.51 9.25 6.85
CA SER A 74 4.47 9.71 7.77
C SER A 74 4.61 9.02 9.14
N LEU A 75 4.80 7.70 9.17
CA LEU A 75 4.96 6.93 10.41
C LEU A 75 6.24 7.30 11.16
N LYS A 76 7.35 7.52 10.45
CA LYS A 76 8.64 7.88 11.07
C LYS A 76 8.69 9.30 11.60
N TYR A 77 8.07 10.25 10.90
CA TYR A 77 8.37 11.67 11.11
C TYR A 77 7.16 12.54 11.49
N ALA A 78 5.92 12.11 11.24
CA ALA A 78 4.74 12.95 11.49
C ALA A 78 4.31 12.99 12.98
N PHE A 79 4.79 12.06 13.81
CA PHE A 79 4.39 11.92 15.22
C PHE A 79 5.59 12.00 16.19
N PRO A 80 6.38 13.10 16.18
CA PRO A 80 7.51 13.25 17.09
C PRO A 80 7.05 13.35 18.55
N ASN A 81 7.94 13.01 19.49
CA ASN A 81 7.69 13.06 20.93
C ASN A 81 6.47 12.22 21.36
N HIS A 82 6.27 11.06 20.73
CA HIS A 82 5.17 10.13 21.03
C HIS A 82 3.77 10.76 20.95
N LYS A 83 3.58 11.70 20.01
CA LYS A 83 2.26 12.30 19.77
C LYS A 83 1.28 11.27 19.22
N HIS A 84 0.01 11.46 19.58
CA HIS A 84 -1.09 10.72 19.00
C HIS A 84 -1.45 11.27 17.62
N GLY A 85 -2.02 10.44 16.75
CA GLY A 85 -2.57 10.93 15.49
C GLY A 85 -3.13 9.87 14.57
N ASN A 86 -3.62 10.34 13.43
CA ASN A 86 -4.31 9.51 12.45
C ASN A 86 -3.66 9.68 11.09
N ILE A 87 -3.49 8.58 10.36
CA ILE A 87 -3.14 8.59 8.94
C ILE A 87 -4.35 8.09 8.16
N TYR A 88 -4.73 8.82 7.10
CA TYR A 88 -5.81 8.42 6.21
C TYR A 88 -5.23 8.08 4.84
N VAL A 89 -5.52 6.89 4.34
CA VAL A 89 -5.09 6.43 3.01
C VAL A 89 -6.32 6.04 2.22
N SER A 90 -6.50 6.60 1.02
CA SER A 90 -7.65 6.25 0.19
C SER A 90 -7.32 6.10 -1.29
N LEU A 91 -8.02 5.15 -1.91
CA LEU A 91 -8.00 4.91 -3.35
C LEU A 91 -9.44 4.98 -3.83
N LYS A 92 -9.74 5.94 -4.71
CA LYS A 92 -11.09 6.13 -5.26
C LYS A 92 -11.09 6.11 -6.78
N LYS A 93 -12.04 5.40 -7.37
CA LYS A 93 -12.30 5.45 -8.80
C LYS A 93 -12.98 6.77 -9.13
N GLN A 94 -12.29 7.65 -9.84
CA GLN A 94 -12.87 8.93 -10.25
C GLN A 94 -13.92 8.68 -11.35
N MET A 95 -15.20 8.87 -11.03
CA MET A 95 -16.23 8.94 -12.06
C MET A 95 -16.10 10.30 -12.77
N LYS A 96 -15.81 10.31 -14.06
CA LYS A 96 -15.93 11.54 -14.86
C LYS A 96 -17.41 11.95 -14.87
N ARG A 97 -17.73 13.11 -14.32
CA ARG A 97 -19.01 13.77 -14.58
C ARG A 97 -19.03 14.12 -16.07
N GLN A 98 -20.03 13.60 -16.78
CA GLN A 98 -20.38 14.02 -18.14
C GLN A 98 -20.94 15.44 -18.11
#